data_AF-A0A1V2T9I5-F1
#
_entry.id   AF-A0A1V2T9I5-F1
#
_cell.length_a   1.000
_cell.length_b   1.000
_cell.length_c   1.000
_cell.angle_alpha   90.00
_cell.angle_beta   90.00
_cell.angle_gamma   90.00
#
_symmetry.space_group_name_H-M   'P 1'
#
loop_
_entity.id
_entity.type
_entity.pdbx_description
1 polymer ?
#
loop_
_entity_poly.entity_id
_entity_poly.type
_entity_poly.pdbx_seq_one_letter_code
_entity_poly.pdbx_strand_id
1 'polypeptide(L)'
;MPDSRRPGLRAVGAGAVAVALAVLIVLLGVLHPPRRDGVFTDRLGPHNGELVADYLARAAESLIGADTSEHWALVSFTEYLPASALPHYRREMRIGQVLYQPPVPRVSTPLVAVPVPDSDTALLRSSADAAGQLWDRLQHSSGTSTGERSRRVLELSAERLRADCACVTGLVVRATPSELRDLAERPEVRAVQALPADAVAGRFAVVPLRPDTTDTVTPVPDDGPVPGR
;
A
#
# COMPACT_ATOMS: atom_id res chain seq x y z
N MET A 1 50.66 -11.62 -49.94
CA MET A 1 49.57 -12.30 -50.66
C MET A 1 49.66 -13.78 -50.34
N PRO A 2 48.66 -14.44 -49.72
CA PRO A 2 47.58 -13.96 -48.88
C PRO A 2 47.74 -14.42 -47.40
N ASP A 3 47.50 -13.51 -46.46
CA ASP A 3 47.30 -13.88 -45.06
C ASP A 3 45.85 -14.39 -44.93
N SER A 4 45.69 -15.71 -44.93
CA SER A 4 44.40 -16.37 -44.83
C SER A 4 43.87 -16.23 -43.41
N ARG A 5 43.22 -15.09 -43.12
CA ARG A 5 42.30 -14.98 -41.98
C ARG A 5 41.36 -16.19 -42.06
N ARG A 6 41.30 -16.99 -41.00
CA ARG A 6 40.37 -18.12 -40.84
C ARG A 6 39.07 -17.60 -40.21
N PRO A 7 38.06 -17.13 -40.99
CA PRO A 7 36.78 -16.67 -40.42
C PRO A 7 35.94 -17.83 -39.86
N GLY A 8 36.21 -19.07 -40.27
CA GLY A 8 35.38 -20.23 -39.92
C GLY A 8 35.44 -20.66 -38.45
N LEU A 9 36.63 -20.67 -37.82
CA LEU A 9 36.75 -21.16 -36.44
C LEU A 9 36.07 -20.25 -35.40
N ARG A 10 36.09 -18.94 -35.64
CA ARG A 10 35.45 -17.97 -34.74
C ARG A 10 33.92 -18.01 -34.86
N ALA A 11 33.41 -18.22 -36.08
CA ALA A 11 31.98 -18.37 -36.31
C ALA A 11 31.43 -19.68 -35.72
N VAL A 12 32.18 -20.79 -35.83
CA VAL A 12 31.81 -22.08 -35.24
C VAL A 12 31.86 -22.03 -33.70
N GLY A 13 32.90 -21.40 -33.13
CA GLY A 13 32.99 -21.18 -31.69
C GLY A 13 31.86 -20.30 -31.15
N ALA A 14 31.50 -19.23 -31.86
CA ALA A 14 30.38 -18.37 -31.50
C ALA A 14 29.03 -19.11 -31.56
N GLY A 15 28.82 -19.95 -32.58
CA GLY A 15 27.62 -20.78 -32.69
C GLY A 15 27.48 -21.78 -31.55
N ALA A 16 28.55 -22.48 -31.18
CA ALA A 16 28.55 -23.42 -30.06
C ALA A 16 28.27 -22.73 -28.73
N VAL A 17 28.84 -21.55 -28.49
CA VAL A 17 28.58 -20.76 -27.28
C VAL A 17 27.14 -20.26 -27.24
N ALA A 18 26.58 -19.79 -28.36
CA ALA A 18 25.20 -19.34 -28.43
C ALA A 18 24.21 -20.49 -28.13
N VAL A 19 24.47 -21.69 -28.68
CA VAL A 19 23.67 -22.89 -28.40
C VAL A 19 23.80 -23.30 -26.94
N ALA A 20 25.01 -23.32 -26.38
CA ALA A 20 25.23 -23.64 -24.97
C ALA A 20 24.50 -22.65 -24.04
N LEU A 21 24.52 -21.36 -24.38
CA LEU A 21 23.80 -20.32 -23.63
C LEU A 21 22.29 -20.51 -23.73
N ALA A 22 21.75 -20.81 -24.92
CA ALA A 22 20.33 -21.08 -25.11
C ALA A 22 19.88 -22.31 -24.32
N VAL A 23 20.66 -23.39 -24.36
CA VAL A 23 20.41 -24.61 -23.58
C VAL A 23 20.45 -24.30 -22.08
N LEU A 24 21.43 -23.51 -21.62
CA LEU A 24 21.52 -23.11 -20.22
C LEU A 24 20.31 -22.28 -19.78
N ILE A 25 19.86 -21.32 -20.60
CA ILE A 25 18.67 -20.50 -20.32
C ILE A 25 17.42 -21.39 -20.23
N VAL A 26 17.24 -22.32 -21.16
CA VAL A 26 16.12 -23.28 -21.15
C VAL A 26 16.19 -24.18 -19.91
N LEU A 27 17.37 -24.73 -19.61
CA LEU A 27 17.60 -25.57 -18.44
C LEU A 27 17.31 -24.82 -17.13
N LEU A 28 17.77 -23.57 -17.03
CA LEU A 28 17.46 -22.70 -15.89
C LEU A 28 15.96 -22.41 -15.79
N GLY A 29 15.28 -22.17 -16.90
CA GLY A 29 13.83 -21.96 -16.92
C GLY A 29 13.00 -23.20 -16.54
N VAL A 30 13.47 -24.40 -16.88
CA VAL A 30 12.83 -25.66 -16.49
C VAL A 30 13.09 -26.02 -15.03
N LEU A 31 14.33 -25.81 -14.55
CA LEU A 31 14.71 -26.10 -13.16
C LEU A 31 14.19 -25.04 -12.17
N HIS A 32 13.99 -23.80 -12.64
CA HIS A 32 13.47 -22.67 -11.87
C HIS A 32 12.30 -22.03 -12.63
N PRO A 33 11.15 -22.72 -12.69
CA PRO A 33 9.98 -22.17 -13.38
C PRO A 33 9.67 -20.77 -12.82
N PRO A 34 9.38 -19.78 -13.69
CA PRO A 34 9.01 -18.45 -13.23
C PRO A 34 7.82 -18.59 -12.28
N ARG A 35 7.86 -17.84 -11.17
CA ARG A 35 6.75 -17.83 -10.22
C ARG A 35 5.49 -17.48 -11.00
N ARG A 36 4.46 -18.32 -10.92
CA ARG A 36 3.16 -17.98 -11.49
C ARG A 36 2.70 -16.68 -10.82
N ASP A 37 2.41 -15.66 -11.63
CA ASP A 37 1.72 -14.49 -11.13
C ASP A 37 0.38 -14.97 -10.58
N GLY A 38 0.25 -14.94 -9.24
CA GLY A 38 -1.03 -15.24 -8.60
C GLY A 38 -2.06 -14.20 -9.03
N VAL A 39 -3.30 -14.63 -9.22
CA VAL A 39 -4.41 -13.68 -9.34
C VAL A 39 -4.64 -13.11 -7.94
N PHE A 40 -4.31 -11.83 -7.73
CA PHE A 40 -4.52 -11.14 -6.45
C PHE A 40 -5.91 -10.52 -6.43
N THR A 41 -6.91 -11.33 -6.07
CA THR A 41 -8.30 -10.83 -5.93
C THR A 41 -8.56 -10.20 -4.57
N ASP A 42 -7.69 -10.45 -3.59
CA ASP A 42 -7.90 -9.99 -2.22
C ASP A 42 -7.78 -8.47 -2.11
N ARG A 43 -8.76 -7.87 -1.46
CA ARG A 43 -8.86 -6.43 -1.23
C ARG A 43 -9.39 -6.15 0.17
N LEU A 44 -8.70 -5.24 0.83
CA LEU A 44 -9.16 -4.56 2.02
C LEU A 44 -9.71 -3.19 1.63
N GLY A 45 -10.88 -2.85 2.15
CA GLY A 45 -11.57 -1.59 1.92
C GLY A 45 -12.91 -1.68 1.23
N PRO A 46 -13.65 -0.55 1.18
CA PRO A 46 -14.86 -0.45 0.41
C PRO A 46 -14.58 -0.48 -1.09
N HIS A 47 -15.60 -0.81 -1.89
CA HIS A 47 -15.62 -0.69 -3.34
C HIS A 47 -16.07 0.71 -3.75
N ASN A 48 -15.67 1.14 -4.95
CA ASN A 48 -16.21 2.37 -5.53
C ASN A 48 -17.71 2.21 -5.77
N GLY A 49 -18.49 3.19 -5.31
CA GLY A 49 -19.95 3.21 -5.36
C GLY A 49 -20.65 2.40 -4.26
N GLU A 50 -19.92 1.71 -3.39
CA GLU A 50 -20.51 0.97 -2.27
C GLU A 50 -21.12 1.94 -1.25
N LEU A 51 -22.30 1.60 -0.71
CA LEU A 51 -22.84 2.31 0.45
C LEU A 51 -21.93 2.02 1.65
N VAL A 52 -21.64 3.04 2.44
CA VAL A 52 -20.78 2.88 3.61
C VAL A 52 -21.40 1.87 4.58
N ALA A 53 -22.72 1.88 4.76
CA ALA A 53 -23.42 0.90 5.58
C ALA A 53 -23.17 -0.55 5.13
N ASP A 54 -23.20 -0.81 3.82
CA ASP A 54 -22.95 -2.15 3.25
C ASP A 54 -21.50 -2.58 3.49
N TYR A 55 -20.55 -1.66 3.32
CA TYR A 55 -19.15 -1.93 3.64
C TYR A 55 -18.95 -2.25 5.13
N LEU A 56 -19.58 -1.49 6.03
CA LEU A 56 -19.46 -1.74 7.48
C LEU A 56 -20.04 -3.11 7.86
N ALA A 57 -21.17 -3.50 7.27
CA ALA A 57 -21.76 -4.82 7.48
C ALA A 57 -20.83 -5.94 6.98
N ARG A 58 -20.29 -5.79 5.76
CA ARG A 58 -19.35 -6.75 5.16
C ARG A 58 -18.04 -6.85 5.94
N ALA A 59 -17.53 -5.73 6.45
CA ALA A 59 -16.35 -5.71 7.31
C ALA A 59 -16.60 -6.48 8.60
N ALA A 60 -17.74 -6.25 9.27
CA ALA A 60 -18.11 -7.00 10.46
C ALA A 60 -18.29 -8.50 10.18
N GLU A 61 -18.92 -8.86 9.05
CA GLU A 61 -19.08 -10.26 8.63
C GLU A 61 -17.72 -10.97 8.42
N SER A 62 -16.70 -10.25 7.94
CA SER A 62 -15.35 -10.82 7.76
C SER A 62 -14.67 -11.25 9.07
N LEU A 63 -15.17 -10.80 10.23
CA LEU A 63 -14.68 -11.20 11.55
C LEU A 63 -15.40 -12.43 12.09
N ILE A 64 -16.44 -12.92 11.40
CA ILE A 64 -17.18 -14.11 11.79
C ILE A 64 -16.35 -15.34 11.43
N GLY A 65 -15.65 -15.85 12.43
CA GLY A 65 -14.80 -17.02 12.32
C GLY A 65 -14.39 -17.49 13.71
N ALA A 66 -14.10 -18.78 13.82
CA ALA A 66 -13.63 -19.39 15.06
C ALA A 66 -12.22 -19.98 14.93
N ASP A 67 -11.53 -19.67 13.82
CA ASP A 67 -10.13 -20.05 13.70
C ASP A 67 -9.25 -19.19 14.61
N THR A 68 -8.03 -19.66 14.82
CA THR A 68 -7.05 -19.02 15.70
C THR A 68 -5.83 -18.53 14.93
N SER A 69 -5.90 -18.54 13.60
CA SER A 69 -4.78 -18.12 12.75
C SER A 69 -4.70 -16.59 12.69
N GLU A 70 -3.54 -16.04 12.39
CA GLU A 70 -3.44 -14.58 12.22
C GLU A 70 -3.92 -14.17 10.83
N HIS A 71 -4.71 -13.10 10.78
CA HIS A 71 -5.24 -12.52 9.55
C HIS A 71 -4.63 -11.16 9.31
N TRP A 72 -4.42 -10.83 8.04
CA TRP A 72 -4.24 -9.43 7.64
C TRP A 72 -5.57 -8.71 7.69
N ALA A 73 -5.61 -7.57 8.34
CA ALA A 73 -6.82 -6.78 8.47
C ALA A 73 -6.56 -5.29 8.22
N LEU A 74 -7.58 -4.60 7.72
CA LEU A 74 -7.62 -3.16 7.62
C LEU A 74 -8.44 -2.59 8.77
N VAL A 75 -7.83 -1.66 9.49
CA VAL A 75 -8.46 -0.86 10.53
C VAL A 75 -8.76 0.51 9.92
N SER A 76 -10.02 0.90 9.91
CA SER A 76 -10.47 2.25 9.52
C SER A 76 -10.93 3.00 10.77
N PHE A 77 -10.57 4.28 10.89
CA PHE A 77 -10.86 5.08 12.08
C PHE A 77 -12.08 5.99 11.88
N THR A 78 -12.68 6.41 12.98
CA THR A 78 -13.78 7.40 13.00
C THR A 78 -13.26 8.81 12.70
N GLU A 79 -12.02 9.10 13.08
CA GLU A 79 -11.31 10.35 12.84
C GLU A 79 -9.91 10.10 12.27
N TYR A 80 -9.30 11.12 11.66
CA TYR A 80 -7.90 11.05 11.27
C TYR A 80 -7.01 11.11 12.51
N LEU A 81 -6.01 10.25 12.60
CA LEU A 81 -5.10 10.20 13.76
C LEU A 81 -3.70 10.74 13.42
N PRO A 82 -2.97 11.34 14.38
CA PRO A 82 -1.54 11.60 14.23
C PRO A 82 -0.71 10.33 14.45
N ALA A 83 0.55 10.31 13.99
CA ALA A 83 1.44 9.16 14.18
C ALA A 83 1.71 8.86 15.66
N SER A 84 1.71 9.90 16.50
CA SER A 84 1.88 9.82 17.95
C SER A 84 0.81 8.99 18.68
N ALA A 85 -0.37 8.79 18.08
CA ALA A 85 -1.44 7.95 18.65
C ALA A 85 -1.23 6.44 18.37
N LEU A 86 -0.40 6.08 17.39
CA LEU A 86 -0.27 4.70 16.90
C LEU A 86 0.35 3.70 17.88
N PRO A 87 1.33 4.05 18.73
CA PRO A 87 1.91 3.10 19.69
C PRO A 87 0.89 2.47 20.64
N HIS A 88 -0.26 3.13 20.87
CA HIS A 88 -1.36 2.57 21.65
C HIS A 88 -1.90 1.26 21.06
N TYR A 89 -2.02 1.16 19.73
CA TYR A 89 -2.57 -0.01 19.03
C TYR A 89 -1.56 -1.15 18.86
N ARG A 90 -0.26 -0.83 18.78
CA ARG A 90 0.80 -1.83 18.56
C ARG A 90 0.91 -2.86 19.69
N ARG A 91 0.57 -2.47 20.92
CA ARG A 91 0.71 -3.34 22.10
C ARG A 91 -0.07 -4.64 22.00
N GLU A 92 -1.09 -4.66 21.15
CA GLU A 92 -2.03 -5.79 20.99
C GLU A 92 -1.86 -6.50 19.65
N MET A 93 -1.20 -5.89 18.67
CA MET A 93 -1.09 -6.45 17.33
C MET A 93 0.06 -5.89 16.51
N ARG A 94 0.49 -6.66 15.52
CA ARG A 94 1.53 -6.23 14.59
C ARG A 94 0.96 -5.26 13.56
N ILE A 95 1.34 -3.99 13.65
CA ILE A 95 1.08 -3.01 12.59
C ILE A 95 2.09 -3.28 11.46
N GLY A 96 1.60 -3.66 10.28
CA GLY A 96 2.44 -3.88 9.10
C GLY A 96 2.57 -2.66 8.21
N GLN A 97 1.52 -1.84 8.12
CA GLN A 97 1.53 -0.61 7.33
C GLN A 97 0.67 0.47 7.97
N VAL A 98 1.09 1.73 7.82
CA VAL A 98 0.31 2.92 8.18
C VAL A 98 -0.14 3.61 6.90
N LEU A 99 -1.43 3.96 6.82
CA LEU A 99 -2.04 4.57 5.65
C LEU A 99 -2.29 6.06 5.93
N TYR A 100 -1.56 6.92 5.23
CA TYR A 100 -1.67 8.37 5.35
C TYR A 100 -2.42 8.99 4.18
N GLN A 101 -3.40 9.83 4.47
CA GLN A 101 -4.05 10.68 3.48
C GLN A 101 -4.41 12.02 4.12
N PRO A 102 -3.63 13.09 3.88
CA PRO A 102 -3.91 14.39 4.46
C PRO A 102 -5.31 14.91 4.07
N PRO A 103 -6.20 15.22 5.03
CA PRO A 103 -7.53 15.69 4.70
C PRO A 103 -7.50 17.14 4.23
N VAL A 104 -7.96 17.39 3.01
CA VAL A 104 -8.17 18.73 2.45
C VAL A 104 -9.56 18.76 1.82
N PRO A 105 -10.47 19.65 2.25
CA PRO A 105 -11.83 19.70 1.71
C PRO A 105 -11.83 19.85 0.19
N ARG A 106 -12.54 18.93 -0.49
CA ARG A 106 -12.70 18.93 -1.95
C ARG A 106 -11.38 18.92 -2.74
N VAL A 107 -10.33 18.29 -2.19
CA VAL A 107 -9.06 18.09 -2.89
C VAL A 107 -8.70 16.61 -2.84
N SER A 108 -8.34 16.05 -3.99
CA SER A 108 -7.91 14.66 -4.10
C SER A 108 -6.45 14.51 -3.65
N THR A 109 -6.23 14.40 -2.34
CA THR A 109 -4.90 14.15 -1.76
C THR A 109 -4.47 12.68 -1.94
N PRO A 110 -3.16 12.42 -2.12
CA PRO A 110 -2.66 11.07 -2.33
C PRO A 110 -2.77 10.22 -1.05
N LEU A 111 -3.09 8.93 -1.23
CA LEU A 111 -2.87 7.91 -0.21
C LEU A 111 -1.41 7.48 -0.23
N VAL A 112 -0.78 7.40 0.94
CA VAL A 112 0.61 6.95 1.12
C VAL A 112 0.61 5.80 2.12
N ALA A 113 1.01 4.62 1.65
CA ALA A 113 1.19 3.45 2.51
C ALA A 113 2.66 3.38 2.95
N VAL A 114 2.90 3.43 4.25
CA VAL A 114 4.23 3.30 4.85
C VAL A 114 4.34 1.94 5.50
N PRO A 115 5.17 1.03 4.98
CA PRO A 115 5.49 -0.20 5.70
C PRO A 115 6.28 0.14 6.96
N VAL A 116 5.87 -0.40 8.09
CA VAL A 116 6.52 -0.13 9.38
C VAL A 116 7.07 -1.44 9.95
N PRO A 117 8.39 -1.49 10.24
CA PRO A 117 8.92 -2.53 11.11
C PRO A 117 8.23 -2.51 12.48
N ASP A 118 8.27 -3.63 13.18
CA ASP A 118 7.68 -3.75 14.50
C ASP A 118 8.50 -2.96 15.55
N SER A 119 8.32 -1.64 15.58
CA SER A 119 9.01 -0.71 16.46
C SER A 119 8.22 0.60 16.65
N ASP A 120 8.10 1.06 17.90
CA ASP A 120 7.48 2.35 18.24
C ASP A 120 8.22 3.50 17.57
N THR A 121 9.56 3.41 17.48
CA THR A 121 10.36 4.44 16.80
C THR A 121 10.08 4.51 15.31
N ALA A 122 9.74 3.38 14.67
CA ALA A 122 9.36 3.36 13.26
C ALA A 122 7.94 3.92 13.08
N LEU A 123 7.00 3.57 13.96
CA LEU A 123 5.65 4.16 13.95
C LEU A 123 5.69 5.68 14.11
N LEU A 124 6.44 6.19 15.08
CA LEU A 124 6.55 7.62 15.33
C LEU A 124 7.24 8.39 14.19
N ARG A 125 8.09 7.72 13.39
CA ARG A 125 8.73 8.32 12.21
C ARG A 125 7.93 8.17 10.92
N SER A 126 6.90 7.33 10.92
CA SER A 126 6.22 6.95 9.68
C SER A 126 5.52 8.11 8.97
N SER A 127 5.12 9.18 9.67
CA SER A 127 4.61 10.42 9.04
C SER A 127 5.71 11.16 8.27
N ALA A 128 6.92 11.25 8.82
CA ALA A 128 8.08 11.81 8.14
C ALA A 128 8.51 10.96 6.93
N ASP A 129 8.46 9.63 7.05
CA ASP A 129 8.74 8.72 5.94
C ASP A 129 7.69 8.85 4.82
N ALA A 130 6.41 8.98 5.17
CA ALA A 130 5.33 9.26 4.23
C ALA A 130 5.58 10.57 3.46
N ALA A 131 6.00 11.62 4.16
CA ALA A 131 6.39 12.87 3.54
C ALA A 131 7.57 12.66 2.57
N GLY A 132 8.61 11.94 3.00
CA GLY A 132 9.76 11.57 2.16
C GLY A 132 9.34 10.95 0.82
N GLN A 133 8.44 9.97 0.85
CA GLN A 133 7.91 9.35 -0.38
C GLN A 133 7.21 10.36 -1.32
N LEU A 134 6.52 11.36 -0.77
CA LEU A 134 5.88 12.40 -1.59
C LEU A 134 6.90 13.36 -2.20
N TRP A 135 7.97 13.69 -1.48
CA TRP A 135 9.08 14.48 -2.01
C TRP A 135 9.84 13.75 -3.11
N ASP A 136 10.07 12.45 -2.94
CA ASP A 136 10.66 11.63 -3.99
C ASP A 136 9.78 11.65 -5.24
N ARG A 137 8.46 11.46 -5.11
CA ARG A 137 7.53 11.58 -6.25
C ARG A 137 7.61 12.95 -6.93
N LEU A 138 7.69 14.04 -6.16
CA LEU A 138 7.83 15.41 -6.70
C LEU A 138 9.13 15.57 -7.52
N GLN A 139 10.25 15.07 -7.02
CA GLN A 139 11.54 15.14 -7.73
C GLN A 139 11.51 14.34 -9.04
N HIS A 140 10.88 13.17 -9.02
CA HIS A 140 10.77 12.30 -10.20
C HIS A 140 9.66 12.72 -11.17
N SER A 141 8.75 13.62 -10.77
CA SER A 141 7.64 14.14 -11.61
C SER A 141 8.05 15.15 -12.69
N SER A 142 9.31 15.14 -13.13
CA SER A 142 9.94 16.14 -14.02
C SER A 142 9.51 16.07 -15.50
N GLY A 143 8.21 15.93 -15.77
CA GLY A 143 7.64 15.89 -17.13
C GLY A 143 6.29 16.59 -17.24
N THR A 144 5.91 16.92 -18.48
CA THR A 144 4.65 17.62 -18.88
C THR A 144 3.35 16.92 -18.48
N SER A 145 3.40 15.78 -17.79
CA SER A 145 2.24 14.97 -17.36
C SER A 145 1.70 15.31 -15.97
N THR A 146 2.47 15.97 -15.09
CA THR A 146 1.97 16.37 -13.76
C THR A 146 1.58 17.84 -13.78
N GLY A 147 0.28 18.13 -13.83
CA GLY A 147 -0.22 19.49 -13.81
C GLY A 147 0.18 20.26 -12.55
N GLU A 148 0.25 21.59 -12.64
CA GLU A 148 0.62 22.50 -11.54
C GLU A 148 -0.23 22.30 -10.27
N ARG A 149 -1.52 21.97 -10.44
CA ARG A 149 -2.40 21.62 -9.30
C ARG A 149 -1.89 20.38 -8.57
N SER A 150 -1.60 19.29 -9.29
CA SER A 150 -1.12 18.04 -8.69
C SER A 150 0.20 18.23 -7.95
N ARG A 151 1.12 19.06 -8.49
CA ARG A 151 2.36 19.44 -7.80
C ARG A 151 2.09 20.16 -6.48
N ARG A 152 1.21 21.17 -6.48
CA ARG A 152 0.80 21.88 -5.26
C ARG A 152 0.13 20.97 -4.23
N VAL A 153 -0.70 20.03 -4.66
CA VAL A 153 -1.33 19.04 -3.76
C VAL A 153 -0.28 18.13 -3.13
N LEU A 154 0.70 17.64 -3.91
CA LEU A 154 1.80 16.83 -3.39
C LEU A 154 2.67 17.61 -2.40
N GLU A 155 3.04 18.85 -2.71
CA GLU A 155 3.81 19.73 -1.82
C GLU A 155 3.07 19.95 -0.49
N LEU A 156 1.81 20.39 -0.55
CA LEU A 156 0.97 20.60 0.63
C LEU A 156 0.84 19.32 1.48
N SER A 157 0.60 18.18 0.83
CA SER A 157 0.44 16.89 1.51
C SER A 157 1.74 16.51 2.23
N ALA A 158 2.89 16.71 1.59
CA ALA A 158 4.18 16.38 2.16
C ALA A 158 4.57 17.34 3.30
N GLU A 159 4.24 18.63 3.19
CA GLU A 159 4.43 19.62 4.26
C GLU A 159 3.60 19.27 5.50
N ARG A 160 2.31 18.94 5.32
CA ARG A 160 1.43 18.52 6.44
C ARG A 160 1.93 17.25 7.11
N LEU A 161 2.36 16.25 6.34
CA LEU A 161 2.90 15.01 6.90
C LEU A 161 4.19 15.23 7.67
N ARG A 162 5.08 16.12 7.21
CA ARG A 162 6.28 16.52 7.99
C ARG A 162 5.94 17.22 9.30
N ALA A 163 4.81 17.93 9.35
CA ALA A 163 4.31 18.59 10.54
C ALA A 163 3.53 17.65 11.48
N ASP A 164 3.59 16.33 11.26
CA ASP A 164 2.86 15.29 12.01
C ASP A 164 1.36 15.56 12.14
N CYS A 165 0.73 15.99 11.04
CA CYS A 165 -0.72 16.19 11.00
C CYS A 165 -1.51 14.92 11.38
N ALA A 166 -2.73 15.13 11.90
CA ALA A 166 -3.73 14.08 12.01
C ALA A 166 -4.17 13.64 10.60
N CYS A 167 -3.45 12.66 10.05
CA CYS A 167 -3.51 12.28 8.64
C CYS A 167 -3.52 10.76 8.43
N VAL A 168 -3.41 9.96 9.50
CA VAL A 168 -3.61 8.51 9.43
C VAL A 168 -5.08 8.24 9.15
N THR A 169 -5.35 7.54 8.05
CA THR A 169 -6.69 7.13 7.63
C THR A 169 -6.99 5.69 8.01
N GLY A 170 -5.96 4.86 8.16
CA GLY A 170 -6.11 3.48 8.59
C GLY A 170 -4.79 2.76 8.82
N LEU A 171 -4.89 1.54 9.32
CA LEU A 171 -3.76 0.64 9.55
C LEU A 171 -3.98 -0.69 8.85
N VAL A 172 -2.91 -1.29 8.35
CA VAL A 172 -2.89 -2.71 7.99
C VAL A 172 -2.21 -3.46 9.12
N VAL A 173 -2.96 -4.32 9.79
CA VAL A 173 -2.52 -5.05 10.98
C VAL A 173 -2.53 -6.55 10.72
N ARG A 174 -1.79 -7.30 11.54
CA ARG A 174 -1.84 -8.75 11.59
C ARG A 174 -2.11 -9.19 13.03
N ALA A 175 -3.21 -9.90 13.23
CA ALA A 175 -3.72 -10.32 14.54
C ALA A 175 -4.68 -11.51 14.41
N THR A 176 -5.02 -12.12 15.54
CA THR A 176 -6.01 -13.21 15.64
C THR A 176 -7.45 -12.69 15.54
N PRO A 177 -8.45 -13.53 15.21
CA PRO A 177 -9.85 -13.11 15.13
C PRO A 177 -10.44 -12.60 16.46
N SER A 178 -9.91 -13.02 17.61
CA SER A 178 -10.29 -12.44 18.92
C SER A 178 -9.78 -11.01 19.07
N GLU A 179 -8.48 -10.78 18.79
CA GLU A 179 -7.88 -9.44 18.90
C GLU A 179 -8.51 -8.45 17.91
N LEU A 180 -8.88 -8.91 16.70
CA LEU A 180 -9.57 -8.08 15.71
C LEU A 180 -10.99 -7.71 16.13
N ARG A 181 -11.70 -8.57 16.85
CA ARG A 181 -13.03 -8.27 17.42
C ARG A 181 -12.92 -7.29 18.57
N ASP A 182 -11.98 -7.49 19.48
CA ASP A 182 -11.71 -6.55 20.57
C ASP A 182 -11.34 -5.16 20.03
N LEU A 183 -10.58 -5.11 18.93
CA LEU A 183 -10.28 -3.85 18.23
C LEU A 183 -11.53 -3.19 17.64
N ALA A 184 -12.44 -3.98 17.06
CA ALA A 184 -13.66 -3.47 16.44
C ALA A 184 -14.66 -2.88 17.45
N GLU A 185 -14.55 -3.23 18.74
CA GLU A 185 -15.37 -2.68 19.82
C GLU A 185 -14.90 -1.29 20.30
N ARG A 186 -13.74 -0.81 19.84
CA ARG A 186 -13.20 0.48 20.26
C ARG A 186 -13.96 1.66 19.64
N PRO A 187 -14.24 2.73 20.40
CA PRO A 187 -14.99 3.89 19.89
C PRO A 187 -14.26 4.66 18.78
N GLU A 188 -12.93 4.61 18.77
CA GLU A 188 -12.08 5.25 17.75
C GLU A 188 -12.08 4.47 16.41
N VAL A 189 -12.48 3.19 16.44
CA VAL A 189 -12.42 2.27 15.31
C VAL A 189 -13.78 2.23 14.62
N ARG A 190 -13.78 2.59 13.34
CA ARG A 190 -14.99 2.64 12.53
C ARG A 190 -15.29 1.31 11.86
N ALA A 191 -14.25 0.58 11.45
CA ALA A 191 -14.37 -0.72 10.83
C ALA A 191 -13.08 -1.51 10.98
N VAL A 192 -13.21 -2.83 11.15
CA VAL A 192 -12.13 -3.79 10.98
C VAL A 192 -12.58 -4.79 9.93
N GLN A 193 -11.83 -4.92 8.84
CA GLN A 193 -12.07 -5.94 7.82
C GLN A 193 -10.88 -6.89 7.79
N ALA A 194 -11.12 -8.19 7.94
CA ALA A 194 -10.10 -9.23 7.82
C ALA A 194 -10.10 -9.87 6.43
N LEU A 195 -8.91 -10.28 5.98
CA LEU A 195 -8.74 -11.20 4.86
C LEU A 195 -8.73 -12.65 5.36
N PRO A 196 -8.92 -13.64 4.47
CA PRO A 196 -8.62 -15.03 4.76
C PRO A 196 -7.18 -15.25 5.27
N ALA A 197 -6.97 -16.33 6.04
CA ALA A 197 -5.70 -16.62 6.70
C ALA A 197 -4.51 -16.88 5.75
N ASP A 198 -4.79 -17.26 4.50
CA ASP A 198 -3.81 -17.50 3.45
C ASP A 198 -3.34 -16.22 2.74
N ALA A 199 -3.91 -15.06 3.08
CA ALA A 199 -3.51 -13.78 2.53
C ALA A 199 -2.02 -13.47 2.81
N VAL A 200 -1.31 -13.07 1.75
CA VAL A 200 0.14 -12.78 1.80
C VAL A 200 0.37 -11.28 1.86
N ALA A 201 1.28 -10.85 2.74
CA ALA A 201 1.68 -9.46 2.87
C ALA A 201 2.08 -8.83 1.53
N GLY A 202 1.50 -7.68 1.18
CA GLY A 202 1.79 -6.98 -0.07
C GLY A 202 1.20 -7.65 -1.32
N ARG A 203 0.30 -8.62 -1.17
CA ARG A 203 -0.37 -9.33 -2.27
C ARG A 203 -1.89 -9.12 -2.29
N PHE A 204 -2.35 -8.05 -1.65
CA PHE A 204 -3.74 -7.61 -1.61
C PHE A 204 -3.80 -6.09 -1.80
N ALA A 205 -4.91 -5.60 -2.37
CA ALA A 205 -5.16 -4.17 -2.49
C ALA A 205 -5.66 -3.59 -1.16
N VAL A 206 -5.34 -2.32 -0.88
CA VAL A 206 -5.77 -1.64 0.34
C VAL A 206 -6.35 -0.27 -0.01
N VAL A 207 -7.59 -0.03 0.38
CA VAL A 207 -8.29 1.25 0.24
C VAL A 207 -8.96 1.56 1.58
N PRO A 208 -8.42 2.43 2.44
CA PRO A 208 -9.04 2.69 3.74
C PRO A 208 -10.37 3.43 3.57
N LEU A 209 -11.36 3.10 4.41
CA LEU A 209 -12.55 3.95 4.53
C LEU A 209 -12.12 5.24 5.23
N ARG A 210 -12.28 6.37 4.55
CA ARG A 210 -11.91 7.66 5.12
C ARG A 210 -12.92 8.10 6.18
N PRO A 211 -12.47 8.78 7.25
CA PRO A 211 -13.34 9.40 8.25
C PRO A 211 -14.49 10.24 7.67
N ASP A 212 -14.21 11.03 6.63
CA ASP A 212 -15.16 11.97 6.03
C ASP A 212 -16.13 11.34 5.02
N THR A 213 -15.97 10.05 4.69
CA THR A 213 -16.88 9.34 3.78
C THR A 213 -17.99 8.67 4.59
N THR A 214 -19.20 9.24 4.62
CA THR A 214 -20.30 8.77 5.49
C THR A 214 -21.38 7.97 4.77
N ASP A 215 -21.65 8.26 3.51
CA ASP A 215 -22.86 7.76 2.85
C ASP A 215 -22.52 6.75 1.74
N THR A 216 -21.83 7.21 0.68
CA THR A 216 -21.43 6.39 -0.47
C THR A 216 -19.97 6.63 -0.78
N VAL A 217 -19.26 5.57 -1.13
CA VAL A 217 -17.84 5.64 -1.44
C VAL A 217 -17.64 6.12 -2.87
N THR A 218 -17.51 7.42 -3.03
CA THR A 218 -17.23 8.06 -4.31
C THR A 218 -15.87 8.75 -4.30
N PRO A 219 -15.22 8.92 -5.46
CA PRO A 219 -14.03 9.77 -5.56
C PRO A 219 -14.31 11.15 -4.97
N VAL A 220 -13.35 11.68 -4.23
CA VAL A 220 -13.47 13.04 -3.68
C VAL A 220 -13.54 14.04 -4.83
N PRO A 221 -14.52 14.96 -4.83
CA PRO A 221 -14.52 16.08 -5.77
C PRO A 221 -13.20 16.84 -5.69
N ASP A 222 -12.52 17.07 -6.81
CA ASP A 222 -11.21 17.76 -6.87
C ASP A 222 -11.31 19.19 -7.42
N ASP A 223 -12.32 19.93 -6.96
CA ASP A 223 -12.61 21.31 -7.37
C ASP A 223 -12.38 22.33 -6.25
N GLY A 224 -11.95 21.89 -5.06
CA GLY A 224 -11.58 22.74 -3.94
C GLY A 224 -10.28 23.52 -4.19
N PRO A 225 -10.10 24.66 -3.50
CA PRO A 225 -8.83 25.37 -3.54
C PRO A 225 -7.74 24.54 -2.86
N VAL A 226 -6.54 24.54 -3.43
CA VAL A 226 -5.34 24.02 -2.75
C VAL A 226 -4.77 25.17 -1.93
N PRO A 227 -4.76 25.08 -0.58
CA PRO A 227 -4.15 26.12 0.25
C PRO A 227 -2.72 26.44 -0.20
N GLY A 228 -2.41 27.74 -0.23
CA GLY A 228 -1.03 28.21 -0.37
C GLY A 228 -0.23 27.96 0.91
N ARG A 229 1.08 28.24 0.85
CA ARG A 229 1.93 28.35 2.03
C ARG A 229 1.55 29.54 2.89
#